data_AF-A0A4Y3WIJ6-F1
#
_entry.id   AF-A0A4Y3WIJ6-F1
#
_cell.length_a   1.000
_cell.length_b   1.000
_cell.length_c   1.000
_cell.angle_alpha   90.00
_cell.angle_beta   90.00
_cell.angle_gamma   90.00
#
_symmetry.space_group_name_H-M   'P 1'
#
loop_
_entity.id
_entity.type
_entity.pdbx_description
1 polymer ?
#
loop_
_entity_poly.entity_id
_entity_poly.type
_entity_poly.pdbx_seq_one_letter_code
_entity_poly.pdbx_strand_id
1 'polypeptide(L)'
;MSRGPRRGYRGGVDAGSQVRTFEVLAWPSDRRIVLYVPEIEAATTVSTMVGAEDAARSLIADLTGLAPEEIGCRIGAGRPRP
;
A
#
# COMPACT_ATOMS: atom_id res chain seq x y z
N MET A 1 -27.71 -49.87 -6.62
CA MET A 1 -27.82 -48.55 -5.98
C MET A 1 -26.40 -47.97 -5.88
N SER A 2 -25.87 -47.39 -6.95
CA SER A 2 -25.94 -45.96 -7.33
C SER A 2 -25.19 -45.03 -6.38
N ARG A 3 -23.96 -44.73 -6.78
CA ARG A 3 -23.25 -43.43 -6.84
C ARG A 3 -23.55 -42.35 -5.79
N GLY A 4 -22.48 -41.88 -5.18
CA GLY A 4 -22.30 -40.46 -4.88
C GLY A 4 -21.07 -40.18 -4.01
N PRO A 5 -19.91 -39.81 -4.56
CA PRO A 5 -18.91 -39.11 -3.76
C PRO A 5 -19.46 -37.71 -3.45
N ARG A 6 -19.59 -37.38 -2.17
CA ARG A 6 -19.94 -36.03 -1.73
C ARG A 6 -18.80 -35.08 -2.09
N ARG A 7 -19.03 -34.38 -3.19
CA ARG A 7 -18.35 -33.16 -3.62
C ARG A 7 -18.24 -32.19 -2.44
N GLY A 8 -17.03 -31.77 -2.11
CA GLY A 8 -16.78 -30.81 -1.03
C GLY A 8 -15.46 -30.08 -1.18
N TYR A 9 -15.54 -28.94 -1.86
CA TYR A 9 -14.72 -27.73 -1.71
C TYR A 9 -13.22 -27.80 -2.02
N ARG A 10 -12.95 -27.41 -3.28
CA ARG A 10 -11.74 -26.74 -3.77
C ARG A 10 -11.35 -25.59 -2.84
N GLY A 11 -10.39 -25.81 -1.95
CA GLY A 11 -9.65 -24.76 -1.27
C GLY A 11 -8.35 -24.52 -2.02
N GLY A 12 -8.38 -23.67 -3.05
CA GLY A 12 -7.15 -23.16 -3.65
C GLY A 12 -6.46 -22.26 -2.62
N VAL A 13 -5.36 -22.74 -2.04
CA VAL A 13 -4.47 -21.95 -1.20
C VAL A 13 -3.28 -21.49 -2.04
N ASP A 14 -3.59 -20.75 -3.10
CA ASP A 14 -2.59 -19.99 -3.84
C ASP A 14 -3.06 -18.54 -3.90
N ALA A 15 -2.90 -17.84 -2.80
CA ALA A 15 -2.84 -16.39 -2.79
C ALA A 15 -2.02 -15.99 -1.56
N GLY A 16 -0.70 -16.15 -1.66
CA GLY A 16 0.14 -15.22 -0.92
C GLY A 16 -0.29 -13.84 -1.40
N SER A 17 -1.04 -13.08 -0.58
CA SER A 17 -1.24 -11.65 -0.84
C SER A 17 0.15 -11.07 -0.93
N GLN A 18 0.61 -10.88 -2.17
CA GLN A 18 1.92 -10.31 -2.42
C GLN A 18 1.79 -8.86 -2.00
N VAL A 19 2.28 -8.57 -0.80
CA VAL A 19 2.34 -7.20 -0.29
C VAL A 19 3.09 -6.37 -1.32
N ARG A 20 2.35 -5.49 -2.01
CA ARG A 20 2.92 -4.59 -3.00
C ARG A 20 3.61 -3.48 -2.24
N THR A 21 4.92 -3.38 -2.40
CA THR A 21 5.71 -2.35 -1.74
C THR A 21 5.79 -1.13 -2.65
N PHE A 22 5.33 0.00 -2.14
CA PHE A 22 5.40 1.29 -2.82
C PHE A 22 6.53 2.13 -2.22
N GLU A 23 7.31 2.78 -3.08
CA GLU A 23 8.29 3.77 -2.65
C GLU A 23 7.59 5.09 -2.30
N VAL A 24 7.89 5.62 -1.12
CA VAL A 24 7.34 6.89 -0.63
C VAL A 24 8.50 7.83 -0.37
N LEU A 25 8.60 8.88 -1.16
CA LEU A 25 9.59 9.93 -1.01
C LEU A 25 9.08 10.96 -0.01
N ALA A 26 9.82 11.14 1.08
CA ALA A 26 9.51 12.08 2.13
C ALA A 26 10.51 13.26 2.15
N TRP A 27 9.99 14.49 2.20
CA TRP A 27 10.80 15.68 2.43
C TRP A 27 10.04 16.75 3.22
N PRO A 28 10.73 17.54 4.06
CA PRO A 28 10.11 18.68 4.73
C PRO A 28 9.75 19.76 3.70
N SER A 29 8.58 20.34 3.85
CA SER A 29 8.11 21.49 3.09
C SER A 29 7.36 22.44 4.02
N ASP A 30 7.91 23.63 4.20
CA ASP A 30 7.42 24.61 5.17
C ASP A 30 7.34 23.99 6.60
N ARG A 31 6.16 23.89 7.20
CA ARG A 31 5.91 23.28 8.52
C ARG A 31 5.42 21.84 8.47
N ARG A 32 5.38 21.22 7.29
CA ARG A 32 4.87 19.85 7.08
C ARG A 32 5.91 18.97 6.41
N ILE A 33 5.61 17.70 6.35
CA ILE A 33 6.38 16.70 5.62
C ILE A 33 5.51 16.23 4.47
N VAL A 34 6.00 16.39 3.25
CA VAL A 34 5.36 15.87 2.04
C VAL A 34 5.75 14.42 1.89
N LEU A 35 4.77 13.56 1.64
CA LEU A 35 4.93 12.14 1.31
C LEU A 35 4.43 11.96 -0.12
N TYR A 36 5.33 11.67 -1.03
CA TYR A 36 5.03 11.49 -2.45
C TYR A 36 5.27 10.06 -2.87
N VAL A 37 4.33 9.49 -3.61
CA VAL A 37 4.38 8.13 -4.15
C VAL A 37 4.56 8.22 -5.66
N PRO A 38 5.78 8.00 -6.20
CA PRO A 38 6.07 8.19 -7.61
C PRO A 38 5.27 7.29 -8.54
N GLU A 39 5.01 6.05 -8.13
CA GLU A 39 4.30 5.06 -8.97
C GLU A 39 2.87 5.46 -9.34
N ILE A 40 2.22 6.25 -8.48
CA ILE A 40 0.84 6.72 -8.68
C ILE A 40 0.76 8.25 -8.83
N GLU A 41 1.93 8.91 -8.92
CA GLU A 41 2.07 10.36 -9.04
C GLU A 41 1.24 11.15 -8.00
N ALA A 42 1.09 10.59 -6.79
CA ALA A 42 0.24 11.14 -5.74
C ALA A 42 1.07 11.65 -4.56
N ALA A 43 0.57 12.69 -3.87
CA ALA A 43 1.20 13.22 -2.67
C ALA A 43 0.19 13.48 -1.55
N THR A 44 0.63 13.29 -0.31
CA THR A 44 -0.05 13.73 0.90
C THR A 44 0.91 14.49 1.81
N THR A 45 0.40 15.17 2.83
CA THR A 45 1.21 15.91 3.79
C THR A 45 0.87 15.53 5.21
N VAL A 46 1.89 15.36 6.04
CA VAL A 46 1.75 15.06 7.48
C VAL A 46 2.49 16.09 8.32
N SER A 47 2.04 16.29 9.55
CA SER A 47 2.67 17.21 10.50
C SER A 47 3.94 16.63 11.12
N THR A 48 4.04 15.31 11.21
CA THR A 48 5.15 14.58 11.83
C THR A 48 5.40 13.26 11.10
N MET A 49 6.61 12.71 11.20
CA MET A 49 6.90 11.36 10.66
C MET A 49 6.16 10.24 11.40
N VAL A 50 5.69 10.51 12.63
CA VAL A 50 4.81 9.58 13.36
C VAL A 50 3.51 9.44 12.57
N GLY A 51 3.24 8.21 12.10
CA GLY A 51 2.07 7.92 11.26
C GLY A 51 2.24 8.23 9.77
N ALA A 52 3.44 8.61 9.31
CA ALA A 52 3.68 8.85 7.88
C ALA A 52 3.39 7.61 7.01
N GLU A 53 3.75 6.43 7.50
CA GLU A 53 3.46 5.17 6.81
C GLU A 53 1.97 4.91 6.69
N ASP A 54 1.21 5.15 7.75
CA ASP A 54 -0.24 4.97 7.78
C ASP A 54 -0.94 5.96 6.83
N ALA A 55 -0.51 7.22 6.84
CA ALA A 55 -1.01 8.24 5.92
C ALA A 55 -0.72 7.90 4.45
N ALA A 56 0.49 7.42 4.15
CA ALA A 56 0.85 6.99 2.79
C ALA A 56 0.06 5.74 2.38
N ARG A 57 -0.08 4.76 3.27
CA ARG A 57 -0.87 3.54 3.04
C ARG A 57 -2.33 3.89 2.76
N SER A 58 -2.93 4.78 3.55
CA SER A 58 -4.31 5.19 3.37
C SER A 58 -4.52 5.92 2.04
N LEU A 59 -3.58 6.78 1.63
CA LEU A 59 -3.61 7.44 0.32
C LEU A 59 -3.54 6.42 -0.82
N ILE A 60 -2.62 5.45 -0.73
CA ILE A 60 -2.45 4.41 -1.75
C ILE A 60 -3.70 3.54 -1.84
N ALA A 61 -4.27 3.14 -0.71
CA ALA A 61 -5.50 2.34 -0.66
C ALA A 61 -6.67 3.07 -1.34
N ASP A 62 -6.85 4.36 -1.03
CA ASP A 62 -7.91 5.18 -1.60
C ASP A 62 -7.80 5.31 -3.13
N LEU A 63 -6.58 5.53 -3.64
CA LEU A 63 -6.35 5.75 -5.07
C LEU A 63 -6.24 4.47 -5.90
N THR A 64 -5.76 3.37 -5.32
CA THR A 64 -5.55 2.10 -6.05
C THR A 64 -6.65 1.07 -5.82
N GLY A 65 -7.48 1.25 -4.79
CA GLY A 65 -8.49 0.27 -4.36
C GLY A 65 -7.90 -0.99 -3.71
N LEU A 66 -6.60 -1.00 -3.40
CA LEU A 66 -5.94 -2.11 -2.71
C LEU A 66 -6.30 -2.15 -1.23
N ALA A 67 -6.35 -3.35 -0.64
CA ALA A 67 -6.53 -3.48 0.80
C ALA A 67 -5.29 -2.96 1.54
N PRO A 68 -5.45 -2.27 2.69
CA PRO A 68 -4.32 -1.73 3.46
C PRO A 68 -3.28 -2.79 3.86
N GLU A 69 -3.72 -4.02 4.16
CA GLU A 69 -2.84 -5.16 4.47
C GLU A 69 -1.98 -5.65 3.29
N GLU A 70 -2.34 -5.29 2.05
CA GLU A 70 -1.60 -5.64 0.85
C GLU A 70 -0.63 -4.53 0.41
N ILE A 71 -0.59 -3.41 1.16
CA ILE A 71 0.22 -2.23 0.83
C ILE A 71 1.39 -2.13 1.82
N GLY A 72 2.59 -2.43 1.32
CA GLY A 72 3.85 -2.09 1.94
C GLY A 72 4.27 -0.68 1.56
N CYS A 73 4.79 0.10 2.50
CA CYS A 73 5.32 1.43 2.25
C CYS A 73 6.80 1.45 2.60
N ARG A 74 7.64 1.82 1.64
CA ARG A 74 9.07 2.06 1.88
C ARG A 74 9.32 3.54 1.87
N ILE A 75 9.42 4.14 3.05
CA ILE A 75 9.67 5.58 3.17
C ILE A 75 11.17 5.85 3.01
N GLY A 76 11.52 6.57 1.95
CA GLY A 76 12.86 7.09 1.68
C GLY A 76 12.90 8.60 1.86
N ALA A 77 14.02 9.12 2.38
CA ALA A 77 14.26 10.56 2.38
C ALA A 77 14.80 10.99 1.01
N GLY A 78 14.11 11.92 0.35
CA GLY A 78 14.54 12.44 -0.95
C GLY A 78 13.43 13.17 -1.69
N ARG A 79 13.78 14.21 -2.46
CA ARG A 79 12.83 14.89 -3.37
C ARG A 79 12.86 14.17 -4.73
N PRO A 80 11.72 13.96 -5.41
CA PRO A 80 11.74 13.55 -6.81
C PRO A 80 12.58 14.56 -7.59
N ARG A 81 13.59 14.06 -8.32
CA ARG A 81 14.37 14.92 -9.21
C ARG A 81 13.50 15.32 -10.40
N PRO A 82 13.52 16.59 -10.82
CA PRO A 82 12.79 17.08 -11.98
C PRO A 82 13.33 16.49 -13.29
#